data_AF-A0A965AEE0-F1
#
_entry.id   AF-A0A965AEE0-F1
#
_cell.length_a   1.000
_cell.length_b   1.000
_cell.length_c   1.000
_cell.angle_alpha   90.00
_cell.angle_beta   90.00
_cell.angle_gamma   90.00
#
_symmetry.space_group_name_H-M   'P 1'
#
loop_
_entity.id
_entity.type
_entity.pdbx_description
1 polymer ?
#
loop_
_entity_poly.entity_id
_entity_poly.type
_entity_poly.pdbx_seq_one_letter_code
_entity_poly.pdbx_strand_id
1 'polypeptide(L)'
;MLRSEFVRIVHDYGLVRVISLGDPFKNSYDIQVQVKTDDVWNLYHGFNSLSDDYAYTNAREAAGRAIAKIAAQKAEFLPAEKSL
;
A
#
# COMPACT_ATOMS: atom_id res chain seq x y z
N MET A 1 2.95 -25.45 17.18
CA MET A 1 1.85 -24.88 16.38
C MET A 1 2.42 -23.73 15.56
N LEU A 2 2.82 -23.97 14.31
CA LEU A 2 3.28 -22.91 13.42
C LEU A 2 2.03 -22.19 12.90
N ARG A 3 1.69 -21.05 13.49
CA ARG A 3 0.71 -20.14 12.89
C ARG A 3 1.38 -19.59 11.64
N SER A 4 0.91 -20.04 10.48
CA SER A 4 1.24 -19.45 9.19
C SER A 4 1.04 -17.93 9.28
N GLU A 5 2.10 -17.18 9.04
CA GLU A 5 2.12 -15.72 8.99
C GLU A 5 1.35 -15.27 7.74
N PHE A 6 0.02 -15.30 7.82
CA PHE A 6 -0.82 -14.89 6.72
C PHE A 6 -0.81 -13.37 6.61
N VAL A 7 -0.15 -12.87 5.57
CA VAL A 7 -0.31 -11.49 5.11
C VAL A 7 -1.77 -11.26 4.79
N ARG A 8 -2.42 -10.34 5.52
CA ARG A 8 -3.79 -9.94 5.27
C ARG A 8 -3.81 -8.72 4.38
N ILE A 9 -4.51 -8.79 3.24
CA ILE A 9 -4.85 -7.61 2.46
C ILE A 9 -5.98 -6.88 3.21
N VAL A 10 -5.72 -5.66 3.66
CA VAL A 10 -6.66 -4.82 4.41
C VAL A 10 -7.49 -3.98 3.45
N HIS A 11 -6.84 -3.36 2.45
CA HIS A 11 -7.48 -2.65 1.34
C HIS A 11 -6.71 -2.93 0.05
N ASP A 12 -7.42 -3.10 -1.05
CA ASP A 12 -6.86 -3.24 -2.39
C ASP A 12 -7.46 -2.16 -3.30
N TYR A 13 -6.60 -1.33 -3.89
CA TYR A 13 -6.93 -0.26 -4.83
C TYR A 13 -6.43 -0.58 -6.25
N GLY A 14 -6.10 -1.85 -6.53
CA GLY A 14 -5.60 -2.33 -7.81
C GLY A 14 -4.08 -2.21 -7.95
N LEU A 15 -3.55 -0.98 -8.00
CA LEU A 15 -2.10 -0.72 -8.09
C LEU A 15 -1.46 -0.31 -6.76
N VAL A 16 -2.29 -0.07 -5.75
CA VAL A 16 -1.86 0.24 -4.37
C VAL A 16 -2.66 -0.66 -3.45
N ARG A 17 -2.03 -1.16 -2.38
CA ARG A 17 -2.73 -1.92 -1.36
C ARG A 17 -2.20 -1.57 0.03
N VAL A 18 -3.06 -1.78 1.02
CA VAL A 18 -2.67 -1.78 2.43
C VAL A 18 -2.72 -3.23 2.90
N ILE A 19 -1.63 -3.74 3.45
CA ILE A 19 -1.54 -5.08 4.03
C ILE A 19 -1.22 -5.00 5.53
N SER A 20 -1.54 -6.08 6.24
CA SER A 20 -1.06 -6.34 7.58
C SER A 20 -0.24 -7.64 7.57
N LEU A 21 1.00 -7.57 8.05
CA LEU A 21 1.84 -8.74 8.34
C LEU A 21 1.51 -9.37 9.69
N GLY A 22 0.74 -8.67 10.53
CA GLY A 22 0.52 -9.03 11.92
C GLY A 22 1.78 -8.85 12.78
N ASP A 23 1.68 -9.23 14.05
CA ASP A 23 2.78 -9.21 15.04
C ASP A 23 3.68 -7.95 14.98
N PRO A 24 3.25 -6.83 15.58
CA PRO A 24 4.02 -5.59 15.60
C PRO A 24 5.31 -5.65 16.43
N PHE A 25 5.53 -6.74 17.19
CA PHE A 25 6.79 -6.97 17.91
C PHE A 25 7.86 -7.57 16.99
N LYS A 26 7.47 -8.35 15.98
CA LYS A 26 8.39 -8.93 14.99
C LYS A 26 8.57 -8.05 13.77
N ASN A 27 7.53 -7.34 13.36
CA ASN A 27 7.52 -6.54 12.15
C ASN A 27 7.66 -5.06 12.50
N SER A 28 8.81 -4.45 12.15
CA SER A 28 8.99 -3.00 12.28
C SER A 28 7.92 -2.21 11.52
N TYR A 29 7.35 -2.78 10.46
CA TYR A 29 6.19 -2.27 9.76
C TYR A 29 5.17 -3.39 9.57
N ASP A 30 4.38 -3.68 10.62
CA ASP A 30 3.32 -4.68 10.53
C ASP A 30 2.15 -4.20 9.66
N ILE A 31 1.98 -2.90 9.47
CA ILE A 31 1.05 -2.32 8.50
C ILE A 31 1.85 -1.71 7.35
N GLN A 32 1.60 -2.16 6.12
CA GLN A 32 2.35 -1.69 4.95
C GLN A 32 1.43 -1.17 3.86
N VAL A 33 1.80 -0.02 3.30
CA VAL A 33 1.31 0.47 2.01
C VAL A 33 2.27 -0.01 0.94
N GLN A 34 1.76 -0.77 -0.02
CA GLN A 34 2.54 -1.30 -1.13
C GLN A 34 2.01 -0.79 -2.46
N VAL A 35 2.92 -0.58 -3.41
CA VAL A 35 2.63 -0.20 -4.79
C VAL A 35 3.05 -1.31 -5.73
N LYS A 36 2.25 -1.55 -6.78
CA LYS A 36 2.54 -2.55 -7.80
C LYS A 36 3.29 -1.91 -8.97
N THR A 37 4.49 -2.39 -9.25
CA THR A 37 5.33 -1.99 -10.39
C THR A 37 5.88 -3.24 -11.06
N ASP A 38 5.68 -3.39 -12.37
CA ASP A 38 6.14 -4.55 -13.16
C ASP A 38 5.77 -5.90 -12.51
N ASP A 39 4.51 -6.00 -12.08
CA ASP A 39 3.94 -7.16 -11.36
C ASP A 39 4.51 -7.49 -9.97
N VAL A 40 5.43 -6.69 -9.46
CA VAL A 40 5.99 -6.83 -8.11
C VAL A 40 5.37 -5.81 -7.15
N TRP A 41 5.03 -6.25 -5.95
CA TRP A 41 4.58 -5.37 -4.86
C TRP A 41 5.77 -4.87 -4.06
N ASN A 42 6.00 -3.56 -4.08
CA ASN A 42 7.08 -2.89 -3.37
C ASN A 42 6.54 -2.07 -2.20
N LEU A 43 7.28 -2.05 -1.09
CA LEU A 43 6.97 -1.19 0.06
C LEU A 43 7.05 0.28 -0.36
N TYR A 44 5.94 1.01 -0.22
CA TYR A 44 5.89 2.45 -0.39
C TYR A 44 6.04 3.17 0.95
N HIS A 45 5.32 2.70 1.97
CA HIS A 45 5.42 3.22 3.33
C HIS A 45 4.98 2.17 4.34
N GLY A 46 5.56 2.21 5.54
CA GLY A 46 5.27 1.27 6.61
C GLY A 46 4.92 1.96 7.91
N PHE A 47 4.04 1.35 8.70
CA PHE A 47 3.63 1.80 10.02
C PHE A 47 3.72 0.63 10.99
N ASN A 48 4.02 0.94 12.25
CA ASN A 48 4.00 -0.04 13.33
C ASN A 48 2.78 0.21 14.22
N SER A 49 1.86 -0.75 14.31
CA SER A 49 0.60 -0.58 15.05
C SER A 49 0.77 -0.59 16.58
N LEU A 50 1.94 -0.95 17.11
CA LEU A 50 2.25 -0.82 18.53
C LEU A 50 2.71 0.60 18.89
N SER A 51 3.48 1.26 18.02
CA SER A 51 4.01 2.61 18.28
C SER A 51 3.22 3.75 17.62
N ASP A 52 2.31 3.44 16.71
CA ASP A 52 1.44 4.40 16.03
C ASP A 52 -0.03 4.02 16.23
N ASP A 53 -0.70 4.72 17.14
CA ASP A 53 -2.12 4.54 17.48
C ASP A 53 -3.05 4.74 16.27
N TYR A 54 -2.59 5.45 15.24
CA TYR A 54 -3.32 5.74 14.03
C TYR A 54 -2.76 5.01 12.80
N ALA A 55 -1.98 3.94 12.98
CA ALA A 55 -1.29 3.22 11.90
C ALA A 55 -2.20 2.90 10.69
N TYR A 56 -3.44 2.46 10.93
CA TYR A 56 -4.39 2.16 9.85
C TYR A 56 -4.98 3.41 9.17
N THR A 57 -5.15 4.51 9.90
CA THR A 57 -5.61 5.78 9.33
C THR A 57 -4.48 6.38 8.49
N ASN A 58 -3.28 6.47 9.05
CA ASN A 58 -2.09 6.97 8.38
C ASN A 58 -1.75 6.12 7.13
N ALA A 59 -1.95 4.80 7.20
CA ALA A 59 -1.79 3.92 6.04
C ALA A 59 -2.78 4.21 4.91
N ARG A 60 -4.04 4.51 5.22
CA ARG A 60 -5.02 4.90 4.19
C ARG A 60 -4.68 6.24 3.54
N GLU A 61 -4.23 7.21 4.33
CA GLU A 61 -3.77 8.50 3.79
C GLU A 61 -2.52 8.35 2.91
N ALA A 62 -1.55 7.53 3.35
CA ALA A 62 -0.37 7.21 2.57
C ALA A 62 -0.73 6.47 1.27
N ALA A 63 -1.70 5.55 1.31
CA ALA A 63 -2.23 4.91 0.12
C ALA A 63 -2.86 5.93 -0.85
N GLY A 64 -3.63 6.90 -0.35
CA GLY A 64 -4.17 8.00 -1.16
C GLY A 64 -3.08 8.80 -1.87
N ARG A 65 -1.98 9.13 -1.17
CA ARG A 65 -0.82 9.81 -1.77
C ARG A 65 -0.14 8.95 -2.85
N ALA A 66 0.02 7.65 -2.60
CA ALA A 66 0.59 6.73 -3.58
C ALA A 66 -0.27 6.62 -4.85
N ILE A 67 -1.60 6.53 -4.68
CA ILE A 67 -2.56 6.50 -5.80
C ILE A 67 -2.44 7.78 -6.63
N ALA A 68 -2.42 8.96 -5.99
CA ALA A 68 -2.29 10.23 -6.68
C ALA A 68 -0.98 10.31 -7.49
N LYS A 69 0.13 9.85 -6.92
CA LYS A 69 1.43 9.79 -7.62
C LYS A 69 1.39 8.87 -8.84
N ILE A 70 0.81 7.67 -8.71
CA ILE A 70 0.68 6.71 -9.80
C ILE A 70 -0.24 7.27 -10.89
N ALA A 71 -1.36 7.89 -10.51
CA ALA A 71 -2.28 8.50 -11.45
C ALA A 71 -1.61 9.61 -12.27
N ALA A 72 -0.83 10.49 -11.61
CA ALA A 72 -0.05 11.53 -12.29
C ALA A 72 0.95 10.93 -13.29
N GLN A 73 1.72 9.92 -12.87
CA GLN A 73 2.65 9.21 -13.76
C GLN A 73 1.94 8.59 -14.96
N LYS A 74 0.78 7.95 -14.76
CA LYS A 74 0.02 7.35 -15.86
C LYS A 74 -0.54 8.39 -16.81
N ALA A 75 -0.99 9.55 -16.29
CA ALA A 75 -1.51 10.64 -17.08
C ALA A 75 -0.48 11.22 -18.07
N GLU A 76 0.82 11.24 -17.71
CA GLU A 76 1.90 11.65 -18.62
C GLU A 76 2.02 10.76 -19.87
N PHE A 77 1.57 9.51 -19.80
CA PHE A 77 1.64 8.53 -20.89
C PHE A 77 0.28 8.24 -21.54
N LEU A 78 -0.80 8.94 -21.15
CA LEU A 78 -2.08 8.77 -21.82
C LEU A 78 -2.01 9.40 -23.22
N PRO A 79 -2.37 8.66 -24.29
CA PRO A 79 -2.49 9.26 -25.60
C PRO A 79 -3.56 10.36 -25.54
N ALA A 80 -3.32 11.50 -26.20
CA ALA A 80 -4.32 12.54 -26.34
C ALA A 80 -5.60 11.91 -26.89
N GLU A 81 -6.67 12.00 -26.12
CA GLU A 81 -7.98 11.48 -26.52
C GLU A 81 -8.34 12.16 -27.85
N LYS A 82 -8.53 11.38 -28.91
CA LYS A 82 -9.03 11.94 -30.17
C LYS A 82 -10.43 12.42 -29.90
N SER A 83 -10.60 13.75 -29.81
CA SER A 83 -11.92 14.38 -29.93
C SER A 83 -12.58 13.83 -31.21
N LEU A 84 -13.68 13.10 -31.03
CA LEU A 84 -14.60 12.72 -32.10
C LEU A 84 -15.34 13.96 -32.62
#